data_AF-A0A3S1QIZ6-F1
#
_entry.id   AF-A0A3S1QIZ6-F1
#
_cell.length_a   1.000
_cell.length_b   1.000
_cell.length_c   1.000
_cell.angle_alpha   90.00
_cell.angle_beta   90.00
_cell.angle_gamma   90.00
#
_symmetry.space_group_name_H-M   'P 1'
#
loop_
_entity.id
_entity.type
_entity.pdbx_description
1 polymer ?
#
loop_
_entity_poly.entity_id
_entity_poly.type
_entity_poly.pdbx_seq_one_letter_code
_entity_poly.pdbx_strand_id
1 'polypeptide(L)' 'TADAAIDLSATAGATMARAISRGVHAATPASGDLFPVWSSR' A
#
# COMPACT_ATOMS: atom_id res chain seq x y z
N THR A 1 -19.44 18.34 -8.27
CA THR A 1 -20.53 18.05 -7.32
C THR A 1 -19.95 17.33 -6.13
N ALA A 2 -20.72 17.16 -5.04
CA ALA A 2 -20.28 16.37 -3.90
C ALA A 2 -19.89 14.93 -4.33
N ASP A 3 -20.68 14.31 -5.20
CA ASP A 3 -20.41 12.96 -5.72
C ASP A 3 -19.05 12.86 -6.42
N ALA A 4 -18.73 13.80 -7.31
CA ALA A 4 -17.44 13.80 -8.00
C ALA A 4 -16.24 13.92 -7.04
N ALA A 5 -16.39 14.63 -5.92
CA ALA A 5 -15.34 14.75 -4.91
C ALA A 5 -15.19 13.46 -4.08
N ILE A 6 -16.31 12.78 -3.78
CA ILE A 6 -16.32 11.47 -3.11
C ILE A 6 -15.62 10.42 -3.98
N ASP A 7 -15.98 10.35 -5.26
CA ASP A 7 -15.40 9.39 -6.21
C ASP A 7 -13.89 9.60 -6.40
N LEU A 8 -13.47 10.86 -6.51
CA LEU A 8 -12.05 11.21 -6.59
C LEU A 8 -11.29 10.75 -5.35
N SER A 9 -11.82 11.05 -4.17
CA SER A 9 -11.17 10.72 -2.89
C SER A 9 -11.08 9.21 -2.69
N ALA A 10 -12.14 8.48 -3.02
CA ALA A 10 -12.17 7.02 -2.96
C ALA A 10 -11.15 6.39 -3.93
N THR A 11 -11.09 6.89 -5.16
CA THR A 11 -10.14 6.40 -6.18
C THR A 11 -8.70 6.69 -5.78
N ALA A 12 -8.42 7.91 -5.29
CA ALA A 12 -7.10 8.28 -4.80
C ALA A 12 -6.66 7.40 -3.63
N GLY A 13 -7.53 7.25 -2.62
CA GLY A 13 -7.27 6.40 -1.45
C GLY A 13 -6.99 4.94 -1.84
N ALA A 14 -7.86 4.35 -2.67
CA ALA A 14 -7.69 2.98 -3.14
C ALA A 14 -6.38 2.78 -3.93
N THR A 15 -5.99 3.77 -4.74
CA THR A 15 -4.75 3.75 -5.52
C THR A 15 -3.52 3.77 -4.61
N MET A 16 -3.49 4.69 -3.64
CA MET A 16 -2.39 4.79 -2.69
C MET A 16 -2.28 3.53 -1.82
N ALA A 17 -3.40 3.04 -1.28
CA ALA A 17 -3.42 1.83 -0.48
C ALA A 17 -2.85 0.64 -1.25
N ARG A 18 -3.28 0.44 -2.51
CA ARG A 18 -2.77 -0.62 -3.38
C ARG A 18 -1.26 -0.47 -3.64
N ALA A 19 -0.78 0.74 -3.89
CA ALA A 19 0.64 0.99 -4.12
C ALA A 19 1.48 0.65 -2.88
N ILE A 20 1.04 1.09 -1.70
CA ILE A 20 1.70 0.80 -0.42
C ILE A 20 1.74 -0.70 -0.16
N SER A 21 0.60 -1.39 -0.27
CA SER A 21 0.53 -2.85 -0.05
C SER A 21 1.45 -3.62 -1.00
N ARG A 22 1.50 -3.22 -2.28
CA ARG A 22 2.43 -3.84 -3.25
C ARG A 22 3.89 -3.59 -2.88
N GLY A 23 4.24 -2.38 -2.45
CA GLY A 23 5.60 -2.06 -2.00
C GLY A 23 6.02 -2.88 -0.79
N VAL A 24 5.14 -3.01 0.22
CA VAL A 24 5.39 -3.83 1.41
C VAL A 24 5.56 -5.32 1.05
N HIS A 25 4.71 -5.84 0.16
CA HIS A 25 4.82 -7.24 -0.28
C HIS A 25 6.07 -7.53 -1.12
N ALA A 26 6.49 -6.57 -1.96
CA ALA A 26 7.67 -6.69 -2.82
C ALA A 26 9.00 -6.44 -2.09
N ALA A 27 8.97 -5.99 -0.83
CA ALA A 27 10.17 -5.76 -0.04
C ALA A 27 11.01 -7.03 0.08
N THR A 28 12.33 -6.88 0.01
CA THR A 28 13.32 -7.96 0.20
C THR A 28 13.96 -7.85 1.59
N PRO A 29 14.29 -8.98 2.26
CA PRO A 29 14.92 -8.93 3.57
C PRO A 29 16.23 -8.13 3.58
N ALA A 30 16.43 -7.34 4.62
CA ALA A 30 17.65 -6.57 4.88
C ALA A 30 18.23 -6.89 6.27
N SER A 31 19.54 -6.67 6.42
CA SER A 31 20.20 -6.86 7.72
C SER A 31 19.68 -5.83 8.73
N GLY A 32 19.28 -6.31 9.91
CA GLY A 32 18.73 -5.47 10.98
C GLY A 32 17.22 -5.25 10.91
N ASP A 33 16.51 -5.85 9.95
CA ASP A 33 15.05 -5.85 9.93
C ASP A 33 14.50 -6.43 11.24
N LEU A 34 13.61 -5.68 11.90
CA LEU A 34 12.99 -6.10 13.16
C LEU A 34 12.00 -7.27 12.97
N PHE A 35 11.44 -7.39 11.76
CA PHE A 35 10.46 -8.40 11.41
C PHE A 35 10.72 -8.95 10.01
N PRO A 36 10.30 -10.19 9.72
CA PRO A 36 10.39 -10.73 8.37
C PRO A 36 9.56 -9.90 7.38
N VAL A 37 10.01 -9.86 6.13
CA VAL A 37 9.20 -9.33 5.02
C VAL A 37 7.89 -10.10 4.91
N TRP A 38 6.83 -9.44 4.45
CA TRP A 38 5.49 -10.05 4.43
C TRP A 38 5.41 -11.27 3.50
N SER A 39 6.17 -11.29 2.41
CA SER A 39 6.21 -12.39 1.45
C SER A 39 6.85 -13.67 1.99
N SER A 40 7.50 -13.63 3.15
CA SER A 40 8.11 -14.80 3.79
C SER A 40 7.24 -15.43 4.88
N ARG A 41 5.95 -15.07 4.96
CA ARG A 41 4.98 -15.64 5.91
C ARG A 41 4.05 -16.65 5.25
#